data_AF-A0A0P0D357-F1
#
_entry.id   AF-A0A0P0D357-F1
#
_cell.length_a   1.000
_cell.length_b   1.000
_cell.length_c   1.000
_cell.angle_alpha   90.00
_cell.angle_beta   90.00
_cell.angle_gamma   90.00
#
_symmetry.space_group_name_H-M   'P 1'
#
loop_
_entity.id
_entity.type
_entity.pdbx_description
1 polymer ?
#
loop_
_entity_poly.entity_id
_entity_poly.type
_entity_poly.pdbx_seq_one_letter_code
_entity_poly.pdbx_strand_id
1 'polypeptide(L)'
;MNKQIKLNNAKEILELFEAHPKLSFDQMQDIINAYTGNKIKPIVFVPADKSKPQDLDRPKRELLQWVKNNLKVLDDEKALVPVLFFTTFKHV
;
A
#
# COMPACT_ATOMS: atom_id res chain seq x y z
N MET A 1 -8.45 1.31 19.80
CA MET A 1 -6.99 1.42 20.03
C MET A 1 -6.33 1.69 18.69
N ASN A 2 -5.90 2.93 18.43
CA ASN A 2 -5.19 3.28 17.19
C ASN A 2 -3.72 2.89 17.34
N LYS A 3 -3.33 1.74 16.79
CA LYS A 3 -1.92 1.39 16.64
C LYS A 3 -1.37 2.21 15.48
N GLN A 4 -0.56 3.23 15.78
CA GLN A 4 0.29 3.85 14.76
C GLN A 4 1.35 2.83 14.36
N ILE A 5 1.31 2.39 13.10
CA ILE A 5 2.36 1.55 12.53
C ILE A 5 3.39 2.51 11.93
N LYS A 6 4.52 2.67 12.62
CA LYS A 6 5.68 3.36 12.04
C LYS A 6 6.46 2.34 11.22
N LEU A 7 6.49 2.55 9.91
CA LEU A 7 7.30 1.77 8.99
C LEU A 7 8.72 2.36 8.95
N ASN A 8 9.71 1.57 9.35
CA ASN A 8 11.13 1.87 9.35
C ASN A 8 11.75 1.66 7.97
N ASN A 9 11.27 0.68 7.20
CA ASN A 9 11.76 0.35 5.86
C ASN A 9 10.63 -0.20 4.97
N ALA A 10 10.88 -0.27 3.66
CA ALA A 10 9.89 -0.70 2.68
C ALA A 10 9.58 -2.20 2.77
N LYS A 11 10.43 -3.02 3.39
CA LYS A 11 10.12 -4.45 3.60
C LYS A 11 9.00 -4.64 4.61
N GLU A 12 8.87 -3.76 5.60
CA GLU A 12 7.76 -3.80 6.55
C GLU A 12 6.40 -3.56 5.87
N ILE A 13 6.35 -2.92 4.70
CA ILE A 13 5.13 -2.84 3.87
C ILE A 13 4.70 -4.23 3.40
N LEU A 14 5.66 -5.07 2.97
CA LEU A 14 5.38 -6.44 2.55
C LEU A 14 4.90 -7.28 3.72
N GLU A 15 5.57 -7.18 4.87
CA GLU A 15 5.18 -7.90 6.09
C GLU A 15 3.78 -7.47 6.54
N LEU A 16 3.45 -6.18 6.43
CA LEU A 16 2.11 -5.68 6.71
C LEU A 16 1.05 -6.27 5.76
N PHE A 17 1.35 -6.34 4.46
CA PHE A 17 0.42 -6.92 3.48
C PHE A 17 0.21 -8.41 3.70
N GLU A 18 1.27 -9.15 4.04
CA GLU A 18 1.21 -10.58 4.34
C GLU A 18 0.49 -10.85 5.68
N ALA A 19 0.69 -10.01 6.70
CA ALA A 19 0.02 -10.11 8.00
C ALA A 19 -1.47 -9.71 7.94
N HIS A 20 -1.86 -8.87 6.97
CA HIS A 20 -3.22 -8.37 6.82
C HIS A 20 -3.83 -8.73 5.44
N PRO A 21 -4.13 -10.01 5.18
CA PRO A 21 -4.65 -10.47 3.89
C PRO A 21 -6.06 -9.91 3.55
N LYS A 22 -6.75 -9.34 4.54
CA LYS A 22 -8.05 -8.67 4.37
C LYS A 22 -7.95 -7.23 3.87
N LEU A 23 -6.75 -6.68 3.70
CA LEU A 23 -6.58 -5.34 3.14
C LEU A 23 -7.17 -5.28 1.72
N SER A 24 -7.93 -4.21 1.49
CA SER A 24 -8.37 -3.85 0.14
C SER A 24 -7.20 -3.27 -0.66
N PHE A 25 -7.35 -3.28 -1.99
CA PHE A 25 -6.35 -2.71 -2.89
C PHE A 25 -6.11 -1.22 -2.59
N ASP A 26 -7.17 -0.44 -2.38
CA ASP A 26 -7.06 0.98 -2.04
C ASP A 26 -6.29 1.20 -0.73
N GLN A 27 -6.55 0.39 0.30
CA GLN A 27 -5.80 0.46 1.56
C GLN A 27 -4.30 0.16 1.37
N MET A 28 -3.97 -0.83 0.54
CA MET A 28 -2.57 -1.14 0.23
C MET A 28 -1.89 0.03 -0.50
N GLN A 29 -2.59 0.69 -1.42
CA GLN A 29 -2.08 1.90 -2.09
C GLN A 29 -1.89 3.05 -1.11
N ASP A 30 -2.84 3.27 -0.20
CA ASP A 30 -2.77 4.32 0.83
C ASP A 30 -1.58 4.13 1.76
N ILE A 31 -1.23 2.88 2.10
CA ILE A 31 -0.04 2.58 2.92
C ILE A 31 1.25 2.99 2.20
N ILE A 32 1.36 2.69 0.90
CA ILE A 32 2.53 3.05 0.07
C ILE A 32 2.59 4.58 -0.11
N ASN A 33 1.44 5.21 -0.36
CA ASN A 33 1.33 6.66 -0.46
C ASN A 33 1.77 7.33 0.85
N ALA A 34 1.28 6.84 2.00
CA ALA A 34 1.64 7.37 3.31
C ALA A 34 3.14 7.19 3.60
N TYR A 35 3.71 6.02 3.26
CA TYR A 35 5.13 5.73 3.43
C TYR A 35 6.05 6.67 2.63
N THR A 36 5.65 6.97 1.39
CA THR A 36 6.43 7.80 0.46
C THR A 36 6.03 9.27 0.50
N GLY A 37 5.11 9.68 1.39
CA GLY A 37 4.61 11.05 1.46
C GLY A 37 3.89 11.52 0.19
N ASN A 38 3.11 10.63 -0.44
CA ASN A 38 2.38 10.82 -1.69
C ASN A 38 3.24 11.02 -2.95
N LYS A 39 4.56 10.78 -2.86
CA LYS A 39 5.47 10.90 -4.00
C LYS A 39 5.32 9.76 -5.00
N ILE A 40 4.99 8.56 -4.50
CA ILE A 40 4.86 7.36 -5.31
C ILE A 40 3.42 6.89 -5.23
N LYS A 41 2.73 6.91 -6.37
CA LYS A 41 1.43 6.28 -6.55
C LYS A 41 1.61 5.01 -7.39
N PRO A 42 1.52 3.81 -6.80
CA PRO A 42 1.65 2.58 -7.56
C PRO A 42 0.45 2.43 -8.48
N ILE A 43 0.69 2.52 -9.79
CA ILE A 43 -0.34 2.32 -10.81
C ILE A 43 -0.29 0.86 -11.23
N VAL A 44 -1.31 0.10 -10.83
CA VAL A 44 -1.45 -1.32 -11.17
C VAL A 44 -2.57 -1.43 -12.19
N PHE A 45 -2.21 -1.57 -13.46
CA PHE A 45 -3.15 -1.84 -14.53
C PHE A 45 -3.39 -3.34 -14.60
N VAL A 46 -4.47 -3.80 -13.96
CA VAL A 46 -4.98 -5.13 -14.24
C VAL A 46 -6.47 -5.07 -14.57
N PRO A 47 -6.87 -5.49 -15.78
CA PRO A 47 -8.27 -5.77 -16.03
C PRO A 47 -8.66 -6.94 -15.12
N ALA A 48 -9.36 -6.65 -14.03
CA ALA A 48 -9.96 -7.68 -13.20
C ALA A 48 -11.07 -8.32 -14.03
N ASP A 49 -10.80 -9.51 -14.59
CA ASP A 49 -11.81 -10.31 -15.25
C ASP A 49 -12.77 -10.83 -14.18
N LYS A 50 -13.88 -10.09 -13.98
CA LYS A 50 -14.90 -10.39 -12.97
C LYS A 50 -15.58 -11.75 -13.18
N SER A 51 -15.37 -12.40 -14.32
CA SER A 51 -15.91 -13.74 -14.60
C SER A 51 -15.10 -14.86 -13.95
N LYS A 52 -13.89 -14.57 -13.43
CA LYS A 52 -13.01 -15.54 -12.80
C LYS A 52 -12.75 -15.19 -11.33
N PRO A 53 -13.14 -16.03 -10.35
CA PRO A 53 -12.92 -15.78 -8.93
C PRO A 53 -11.45 -15.52 -8.57
N GLN A 54 -10.53 -16.19 -9.28
CA GLN A 54 -9.08 -16.05 -9.14
C GLN A 54 -8.50 -14.71 -9.60
N ASP A 55 -9.24 -13.94 -10.43
CA ASP A 55 -8.84 -12.62 -10.93
C ASP A 55 -9.25 -11.47 -9.99
N LEU A 56 -10.11 -11.72 -9.00
CA LEU A 56 -10.54 -10.71 -8.02
C LEU A 56 -9.38 -10.19 -7.15
N ASP A 57 -8.45 -11.07 -6.77
CA ASP A 57 -7.26 -10.69 -5.99
C ASP A 57 -6.04 -10.35 -6.85
N ARG A 58 -6.18 -10.38 -8.18
CA ARG A 58 -5.07 -10.10 -9.09
C ARG A 58 -4.47 -8.69 -8.89
N PRO A 59 -5.25 -7.61 -8.70
CA PRO A 59 -4.70 -6.28 -8.41
C PRO A 59 -3.82 -6.25 -7.16
N LYS A 60 -4.20 -6.98 -6.11
CA LYS A 60 -3.41 -7.06 -4.87
C LYS A 60 -2.11 -7.83 -5.08
N ARG A 61 -2.16 -8.95 -5.82
CA ARG A 61 -0.96 -9.75 -6.15
C ARG A 61 0.03 -8.94 -6.99
N GLU A 62 -0.46 -8.24 -8.00
CA GLU A 62 0.38 -7.38 -8.85
C GLU A 62 0.98 -6.22 -8.04
N LEU A 63 0.19 -5.60 -7.15
CA LEU A 63 0.71 -4.56 -6.24
C LEU A 63 1.80 -5.11 -5.31
N LEU A 64 1.61 -6.31 -4.74
CA LEU A 64 2.60 -6.95 -3.88
C LEU A 64 3.90 -7.26 -4.65
N GLN A 65 3.79 -7.74 -5.90
CA GLN A 65 4.95 -7.95 -6.78
C GLN A 65 5.63 -6.62 -7.12
N TRP A 66 4.85 -5.58 -7.41
CA TRP A 66 5.38 -4.24 -7.66
C TRP A 66 6.16 -3.72 -6.45
N VAL A 67 5.64 -3.85 -5.23
CA VAL A 67 6.37 -3.46 -4.01
C VAL A 67 7.66 -4.27 -3.86
N LYS A 68 7.61 -5.61 -4.06
CA LYS A 68 8.81 -6.48 -4.00
C LYS A 68 9.90 -6.00 -4.96
N ASN A 69 9.53 -5.57 -6.16
CA ASN A 69 10.48 -5.10 -7.18
C ASN A 69 10.95 -3.65 -6.96
N ASN A 70 10.20 -2.85 -6.21
CA ASN A 70 10.47 -1.41 -6.02
C ASN A 70 10.89 -1.04 -4.59
N LEU A 71 11.24 -2.02 -3.74
CA LEU A 71 11.63 -1.79 -2.34
C LEU A 71 12.68 -0.68 -2.18
N LYS A 72 13.72 -0.70 -3.03
CA LYS A 72 14.79 0.31 -2.97
C LYS A 72 14.26 1.72 -3.27
N VAL A 73 13.44 1.86 -4.30
CA VAL A 73 12.84 3.15 -4.70
C VAL A 73 11.90 3.66 -3.60
N LEU A 74 11.15 2.77 -2.96
CA LEU A 74 10.29 3.12 -1.83
C LEU A 74 11.08 3.64 -0.64
N ASP A 75 12.23 3.02 -0.33
CA ASP A 75 13.12 3.47 0.74
C ASP A 75 13.85 4.78 0.40
N ASP A 76 14.31 4.93 -0.84
CA ASP A 76 14.97 6.15 -1.31
C ASP A 76 14.00 7.36 -1.33
N GLU A 77 12.73 7.12 -1.69
CA GLU A 77 11.67 8.14 -1.67
C GLU A 77 10.90 8.21 -0.36
N LYS A 78 11.33 7.45 0.67
CA LYS A 78 10.71 7.48 1.98
C LYS A 78 10.60 8.91 2.46
N ALA A 79 9.38 9.30 2.82
CA ALA A 79 9.17 10.58 3.44
C ALA A 79 9.85 10.59 4.82
N LEU A 80 10.85 11.46 5.03
CA LEU A 80 11.29 11.90 6.37
C LEU A 80 10.20 12.67 7.12
N VAL A 81 9.02 12.81 6.50
CA VAL A 81 7.89 13.51 7.06
C VAL A 81 7.34 12.65 8.21
N PRO A 82 7.22 13.18 9.43
CA PRO A 82 6.50 12.48 10.49
C PRO A 82 5.11 12.21 9.96
N VAL A 83 4.76 10.93 9.78
CA VAL A 83 3.46 10.51 9.30
C VAL A 83 2.44 10.89 10.38
N LEU A 84 1.94 12.12 10.29
CA LEU A 84 0.73 12.57 10.95
C LEU A 84 -0.43 11.90 10.22
N PHE A 85 -0.64 10.60 10.48
CA PHE A 85 -1.98 10.05 10.35
C PHE A 85 -2.84 10.85 11.33
N PHE A 86 -3.65 11.80 10.88
CA PHE A 86 -5.01 12.09 11.37
C PHE A 86 -5.70 13.26 10.63
N THR A 87 -7.00 13.05 10.37
CA THR A 87 -8.09 13.99 10.03
C THR A 87 -8.09 14.56 8.58
N THR A 88 -9.03 14.22 7.70
CA THR A 88 -10.47 14.53 7.81
C THR A 88 -11.28 13.71 6.79
N PHE A 89 -11.94 12.62 7.20
CA PHE A 89 -13.14 12.17 6.50
C PHE A 89 -14.27 13.13 6.90
N LYS A 90 -14.46 14.21 6.14
CA LYS A 90 -15.72 14.95 6.17
C LYS A 90 -16.73 14.08 5.44
N HIS A 91 -17.64 13.50 6.21
CA HIS A 91 -18.93 13.04 5.71
C HIS A 91 -19.62 14.23 5.03
N VAL A 92 -19.86 14.12 3.72
CA VAL A 92 -20.88 14.90 3.01
C VAL A 92 -21.66 13.91 2.18
#